data_AF-A0AAV2DVC3-F1
#
_entry.id   AF-A0AAV2DVC3-F1
#
_cell.length_a   1.000
_cell.length_b   1.000
_cell.length_c   1.000
_cell.angle_alpha   90.00
_cell.angle_beta   90.00
_cell.angle_gamma   90.00
#
_symmetry.space_group_name_H-M   'P 1'
#
loop_
_entity.id
_entity.type
_entity.pdbx_description
1 polymer ?
#
loop_
_entity_poly.entity_id
_entity_poly.type
_entity_poly.pdbx_seq_one_letter_code
_entity_poly.pdbx_strand_id
1 'polypeptide(L)'
;MRLLSSKHLVVSHWKQQALTPNMLPLIVNTSLAKGAVSMAKDRCIVKSLAAIREMGSMDILCMDKTGTLTMNHAIVIHHLDAWGLQTEKVLHFAFLNSYFKTDQKYPLDEAILAFAYTNGYRFQPSEWRKVDEIPFDYIRRRVAIILQETGPDGRSYSRLGTAKGALEHVTKVCSFVENFPSMRKVKPFSSEDNARIMSMEDELNNQTLRILGIVVKRLDKGDLSLSTVE
;
A
#
# COMPACT_ATOMS: atom_id res chain seq x y z
N MET A 1 -65.49 -5.66 50.67
CA MET A 1 -65.70 -6.27 49.34
C MET A 1 -66.26 -5.20 48.41
N ARG A 2 -65.40 -4.31 47.89
CA ARG A 2 -65.82 -3.22 46.97
C ARG A 2 -65.74 -3.75 45.54
N LEU A 3 -66.90 -3.99 44.93
CA LEU A 3 -67.03 -4.18 43.48
C LEU A 3 -66.69 -2.85 42.79
N LEU A 4 -65.39 -2.59 42.58
CA LEU A 4 -64.93 -1.54 41.68
C LEU A 4 -65.45 -1.90 40.29
N SER A 5 -66.42 -1.11 39.86
CA SER A 5 -67.21 -1.24 38.65
C SER A 5 -66.37 -1.60 37.43
N SER A 6 -66.67 -2.76 36.84
CA SER A 6 -66.16 -3.25 35.56
C SER A 6 -66.16 -2.18 34.45
N LYS A 7 -67.09 -1.20 34.51
CA LYS A 7 -67.16 -0.07 33.56
C LYS A 7 -65.93 0.84 33.60
N HIS A 8 -65.31 1.07 34.76
CA HIS A 8 -64.11 1.93 34.83
C HIS A 8 -62.87 1.25 34.24
N LEU A 9 -62.74 -0.06 34.42
CA LEU A 9 -61.65 -0.86 33.87
C LEU A 9 -61.73 -0.93 32.33
N VAL A 10 -62.93 -1.14 31.80
CA VAL A 10 -63.19 -1.11 30.35
C VAL A 10 -62.87 0.26 29.77
N VAL A 11 -63.35 1.36 30.37
CA VAL A 11 -63.07 2.72 29.86
C VAL A 11 -61.58 3.06 29.89
N SER A 12 -60.83 2.63 30.90
CA SER A 12 -59.36 2.81 30.91
C SER A 12 -58.66 2.01 29.81
N HIS A 13 -59.13 0.79 29.51
CA HIS A 13 -58.55 -0.07 28.47
C HIS A 13 -58.82 0.48 27.06
N TRP A 14 -60.04 0.98 26.81
CA TRP A 14 -60.39 1.66 25.55
C TRP A 14 -59.63 2.99 25.37
N LYS A 15 -59.43 3.76 26.44
CA LYS A 15 -58.58 4.97 26.40
C LYS A 15 -57.13 4.63 26.03
N GLN A 16 -56.57 3.53 26.55
CA GLN A 16 -55.21 3.09 26.20
C GLN A 16 -55.10 2.68 24.74
N GLN A 17 -56.08 1.94 24.20
CA GLN A 17 -56.12 1.54 22.79
C GLN A 17 -56.34 2.72 21.82
N ALA A 18 -57.10 3.74 22.24
CA ALA A 18 -57.32 4.95 21.44
C ALA A 18 -56.07 5.84 21.34
N LEU A 19 -55.18 5.79 22.35
CA LEU A 19 -53.97 6.61 22.43
C LEU A 19 -52.72 5.93 21.85
N THR A 20 -52.73 4.61 21.70
CA THR A 20 -51.61 3.87 21.09
C THR A 20 -51.88 3.68 19.59
N PRO A 21 -51.11 4.33 18.70
CA PRO A 21 -51.31 4.16 17.27
C PRO A 21 -50.84 2.77 16.84
N ASN A 22 -51.76 1.79 16.84
CA ASN A 22 -51.49 0.39 16.50
C ASN A 22 -50.88 0.19 15.10
N MET A 23 -51.12 1.13 14.18
CA MET A 23 -50.58 1.10 12.81
C MET A 23 -49.19 1.75 12.68
N LEU A 24 -48.73 2.52 13.66
CA LEU A 24 -47.46 3.24 13.58
C LEU A 24 -46.25 2.30 13.38
N PRO A 25 -46.13 1.16 14.09
CA PRO A 25 -45.05 0.21 13.83
C PRO A 25 -45.05 -0.32 12.40
N LEU A 26 -46.23 -0.56 11.81
CA LEU A 26 -46.36 -1.04 10.43
C LEU A 26 -45.94 0.04 9.43
N ILE A 27 -46.37 1.28 9.60
CA ILE A 27 -46.00 2.41 8.73
C ILE A 27 -44.49 2.65 8.78
N VAL A 28 -43.91 2.62 9.98
CA VAL A 28 -42.47 2.81 10.15
C VAL A 28 -41.70 1.66 9.52
N ASN A 29 -42.09 0.41 9.74
CA ASN A 29 -41.42 -0.76 9.17
C ASN A 29 -41.52 -0.81 7.64
N THR A 30 -42.68 -0.50 7.06
CA THR A 30 -42.86 -0.45 5.60
C THR A 30 -42.04 0.67 4.97
N SER A 31 -41.96 1.83 5.63
CA SER A 31 -41.10 2.94 5.21
C SER A 31 -39.61 2.57 5.25
N LEU A 32 -39.15 1.96 6.34
CA LEU A 32 -37.77 1.48 6.47
C LEU A 32 -37.46 0.37 5.46
N ALA A 33 -38.40 -0.55 5.21
CA ALA A 33 -38.23 -1.61 4.21
C ALA A 33 -38.09 -1.04 2.79
N LYS A 34 -38.89 -0.04 2.44
CA LYS A 34 -38.74 0.68 1.17
C LYS A 34 -37.37 1.39 1.10
N GLY A 35 -36.92 1.97 2.20
CA GLY A 35 -35.58 2.55 2.34
C GLY A 35 -34.46 1.52 2.10
N ALA A 36 -34.55 0.34 2.72
CA ALA A 36 -33.61 -0.75 2.54
C ALA A 36 -33.48 -1.19 1.07
N VAL A 37 -34.62 -1.31 0.36
CA VAL A 37 -34.66 -1.63 -1.07
C VAL A 37 -34.00 -0.54 -1.91
N SER A 38 -34.18 0.74 -1.54
CA SER A 38 -33.51 1.85 -2.21
C SER A 38 -31.99 1.80 -2.02
N MET A 39 -31.52 1.63 -0.78
CA MET A 39 -30.10 1.55 -0.44
C MET A 39 -29.39 0.39 -1.15
N ALA A 40 -30.08 -0.74 -1.34
CA ALA A 40 -29.53 -1.89 -2.06
C ALA A 40 -29.24 -1.59 -3.53
N LYS A 41 -30.03 -0.70 -4.19
CA LYS A 41 -29.77 -0.25 -5.56
C LYS A 41 -28.45 0.53 -5.67
N ASP A 42 -28.07 1.22 -4.60
CA ASP A 42 -26.81 1.95 -4.45
C ASP A 42 -25.68 1.10 -3.85
N ARG A 43 -25.80 -0.24 -3.95
CA ARG A 43 -24.83 -1.23 -3.45
C ARG A 43 -24.63 -1.21 -1.93
N CYS A 44 -25.58 -0.67 -1.16
CA CYS A 44 -25.59 -0.71 0.30
C CYS A 44 -26.61 -1.75 0.81
N ILE A 45 -26.12 -2.92 1.23
CA ILE A 45 -26.98 -4.02 1.67
C ILE A 45 -27.32 -3.85 3.16
N VAL A 46 -28.60 -3.63 3.46
CA VAL A 46 -29.12 -3.52 4.82
C VAL A 46 -29.55 -4.89 5.34
N LYS A 47 -28.90 -5.39 6.39
CA LYS A 47 -29.24 -6.69 7.02
C LYS A 47 -30.37 -6.60 8.06
N SER A 48 -30.62 -5.41 8.61
CA SER A 48 -31.67 -5.15 9.60
C SER A 48 -32.25 -3.74 9.42
N LEU A 49 -33.57 -3.60 9.48
CA LEU A 49 -34.22 -2.28 9.36
C LEU A 49 -33.84 -1.32 10.50
N ALA A 50 -33.47 -1.86 11.67
CA ALA A 50 -32.98 -1.06 12.79
C ALA A 50 -31.69 -0.31 12.43
N ALA A 51 -30.82 -0.90 11.60
CA ALA A 51 -29.55 -0.29 11.20
C ALA A 51 -29.74 1.00 10.40
N ILE A 52 -30.83 1.13 9.63
CA ILE A 52 -31.16 2.38 8.91
C ILE A 52 -31.43 3.50 9.90
N ARG A 53 -32.16 3.20 10.99
CA ARG A 53 -32.45 4.19 12.03
C ARG A 53 -31.19 4.56 12.79
N GLU A 54 -30.41 3.58 13.21
CA GLU A 54 -29.14 3.79 13.91
C GLU A 54 -28.20 4.66 13.08
N MET A 55 -28.02 4.35 11.80
CA MET A 55 -27.21 5.14 10.87
C MET A 55 -27.73 6.57 10.71
N GLY A 56 -29.05 6.77 10.66
CA GLY A 56 -29.65 8.10 10.56
C GLY A 56 -29.53 8.95 11.83
N SER A 57 -29.30 8.33 12.98
CA SER A 57 -29.11 9.00 14.27
C SER A 57 -27.68 8.94 14.79
N MET A 58 -26.69 8.69 13.92
CA MET A 58 -25.29 8.58 14.32
C MET A 58 -24.66 9.97 14.54
N ASP A 59 -24.12 10.18 15.73
CA ASP A 59 -23.28 11.35 16.05
C ASP A 59 -21.77 11.06 15.88
N ILE A 60 -21.36 9.80 16.08
CA ILE A 60 -19.95 9.37 16.02
C ILE A 60 -19.84 8.19 15.06
N LEU A 61 -18.95 8.33 14.07
CA LEU A 61 -18.63 7.30 13.09
C LEU A 61 -17.21 6.78 13.31
N CYS A 62 -17.10 5.55 13.80
CA CYS A 62 -15.82 4.84 13.88
C CYS A 62 -15.61 4.04 12.60
N MET A 63 -14.56 4.36 11.85
CA MET A 63 -14.16 3.61 10.64
C MET A 63 -12.83 2.91 10.88
N ASP A 64 -12.73 1.68 10.40
CA ASP A 64 -11.44 1.03 10.26
C ASP A 64 -10.62 1.72 9.14
N LYS A 65 -9.29 1.69 9.24
CA LYS A 65 -8.41 2.27 8.21
C LYS A 65 -8.23 1.29 7.05
N THR A 66 -7.80 0.06 7.37
CA THR A 66 -7.32 -0.88 6.36
C THR A 66 -8.48 -1.60 5.69
N GLY A 67 -8.62 -1.46 4.37
CA GLY A 67 -9.71 -2.09 3.62
C GLY A 67 -11.06 -1.36 3.73
N THR A 68 -11.12 -0.26 4.47
CA THR A 68 -12.29 0.64 4.53
C THR A 68 -11.92 2.03 4.02
N LEU A 69 -11.02 2.75 4.69
CA LEU A 69 -10.51 4.05 4.20
C LEU A 69 -9.42 3.88 3.13
N THR A 70 -8.61 2.82 3.25
CA THR A 70 -7.56 2.50 2.28
C THR A 70 -7.92 1.24 1.49
N MET A 71 -7.39 1.13 0.27
CA MET A 71 -7.66 0.01 -0.63
C MET A 71 -6.90 -1.29 -0.26
N ASN A 72 -6.32 -1.37 0.94
CA ASN A 72 -5.53 -2.51 1.43
C ASN A 72 -4.45 -3.03 0.45
N HIS A 73 -3.90 -2.15 -0.37
CA HIS A 73 -2.76 -2.44 -1.23
C HIS A 73 -1.82 -1.24 -1.28
N ALA A 74 -0.53 -1.51 -1.47
CA ALA A 74 0.47 -0.46 -1.61
C ALA A 74 0.43 0.10 -3.03
N ILE A 75 0.71 1.40 -3.16
CA ILE A 75 0.89 2.08 -4.45
C ILE A 75 2.21 2.85 -4.41
N VAL A 76 2.90 2.90 -5.54
CA VAL A 76 4.07 3.76 -5.70
C VAL A 76 3.59 5.18 -6.02
N ILE A 77 4.12 6.16 -5.29
CA ILE A 77 3.76 7.57 -5.45
C ILE A 77 4.91 8.34 -6.11
N HIS A 78 6.16 8.04 -5.73
CA HIS A 78 7.35 8.71 -6.22
C HIS A 78 8.50 7.72 -6.45
N HIS A 79 9.35 8.00 -7.45
CA HIS A 79 10.61 7.29 -7.71
C HIS A 79 11.75 8.31 -7.82
N LEU A 80 12.26 8.70 -6.65
CA LEU A 80 13.20 9.80 -6.49
C LEU A 80 14.65 9.33 -6.57
N ASP A 81 15.51 10.14 -7.16
CA ASP A 81 16.95 10.01 -7.01
C ASP A 81 17.42 10.52 -5.64
N ALA A 82 18.73 10.48 -5.39
CA ALA A 82 19.27 10.94 -4.13
C ALA A 82 18.99 12.44 -3.87
N TRP A 83 18.73 13.28 -4.88
CA TRP A 83 18.40 14.72 -4.78
C TRP A 83 16.90 15.01 -4.70
N GLY A 84 16.04 14.00 -4.69
CA GLY A 84 14.60 14.19 -4.67
C GLY A 84 13.99 14.48 -6.06
N LEU A 85 14.74 14.25 -7.14
CA LEU A 85 14.23 14.40 -8.50
C LEU A 85 13.63 13.08 -9.00
N GLN A 86 12.45 13.16 -9.63
CA GLN A 86 11.82 11.98 -10.26
C GLN A 86 12.71 11.45 -11.38
N THR A 87 13.11 10.18 -11.29
CA THR A 87 13.98 9.53 -12.27
C THR A 87 13.53 8.11 -12.59
N GLU A 88 13.33 7.81 -13.87
CA GLU A 88 12.94 6.49 -14.36
C GLU A 88 13.98 5.41 -14.01
N LYS A 89 15.26 5.75 -13.97
CA LYS A 89 16.35 4.81 -13.67
C LYS A 89 16.19 4.14 -12.30
N VAL A 90 15.72 4.87 -11.29
CA VAL A 90 15.45 4.31 -9.96
C VAL A 90 14.30 3.31 -10.04
N LEU A 91 13.23 3.66 -10.77
CA LEU A 91 12.10 2.78 -11.02
C LEU A 91 12.53 1.52 -11.80
N HIS A 92 13.42 1.66 -12.79
CA HIS A 92 13.93 0.54 -13.58
C HIS A 92 14.65 -0.49 -12.70
N PHE A 93 15.53 -0.05 -11.80
CA PHE A 93 16.22 -0.96 -10.90
C PHE A 93 15.29 -1.57 -9.84
N ALA A 94 14.35 -0.77 -9.31
CA ALA A 94 13.31 -1.29 -8.43
C ALA A 94 12.47 -2.37 -9.13
N PHE A 95 12.11 -2.15 -10.39
CA PHE A 95 11.39 -3.10 -11.23
C PHE A 95 12.19 -4.38 -11.44
N LEU A 96 13.46 -4.30 -11.82
CA LEU A 96 14.31 -5.47 -12.02
C LEU A 96 14.43 -6.28 -10.73
N ASN A 97 14.65 -5.64 -9.58
CA ASN A 97 14.68 -6.34 -8.30
C ASN A 97 13.33 -7.01 -7.98
N SER A 98 12.20 -6.31 -8.19
CA SER A 98 10.87 -6.86 -7.92
C SER A 98 10.45 -7.96 -8.89
N TYR A 99 10.86 -7.89 -10.15
CA TYR A 99 10.51 -8.86 -11.20
C TYR A 99 11.24 -10.18 -11.02
N PHE A 100 12.54 -10.14 -10.68
CA PHE A 100 13.37 -11.35 -10.59
C PHE A 100 13.38 -12.01 -9.22
N LYS A 101 12.84 -11.37 -8.18
CA LYS A 101 12.77 -11.94 -6.82
C LYS A 101 12.02 -13.28 -6.84
N THR A 102 12.61 -14.31 -6.24
CA THR A 102 12.02 -15.67 -6.19
C THR A 102 10.97 -15.80 -5.09
N ASP A 103 11.20 -15.09 -3.98
CA ASP A 103 10.42 -15.25 -2.75
C ASP A 103 8.97 -14.79 -2.88
N GLN A 104 8.18 -15.16 -1.85
CA GLN A 104 6.76 -14.87 -1.70
C GLN A 104 6.39 -13.44 -2.13
N LYS A 105 5.26 -13.32 -2.84
CA LYS A 105 4.74 -12.05 -3.35
C LYS A 105 4.63 -11.02 -2.23
N TYR A 106 5.50 -10.01 -2.26
CA TYR A 106 5.48 -8.93 -1.29
C TYR A 106 4.63 -7.78 -1.84
N PRO A 107 3.73 -7.17 -1.04
CA PRO A 107 2.83 -6.13 -1.53
C PRO A 107 3.54 -4.93 -2.19
N LEU A 108 4.75 -4.58 -1.73
CA LEU A 108 5.53 -3.50 -2.36
C LEU A 108 6.06 -3.89 -3.74
N ASP A 109 6.37 -5.17 -3.95
CA ASP A 109 6.91 -5.66 -5.21
C ASP A 109 5.82 -5.61 -6.28
N GLU A 110 4.60 -6.06 -5.93
CA GLU A 110 3.43 -5.93 -6.79
C GLU A 110 3.10 -4.47 -7.11
N ALA A 111 3.20 -3.58 -6.12
CA ALA A 111 2.98 -2.14 -6.33
C ALA A 111 3.97 -1.54 -7.35
N ILE A 112 5.25 -1.92 -7.28
CA ILE A 112 6.28 -1.45 -8.22
C ILE A 112 6.00 -1.98 -9.63
N LEU A 113 5.70 -3.28 -9.76
CA LEU A 113 5.41 -3.89 -11.06
C LEU A 113 4.13 -3.27 -11.68
N ALA A 114 3.06 -3.14 -10.90
CA ALA A 114 1.82 -2.54 -11.34
C ALA A 114 2.00 -1.08 -11.75
N PHE A 115 2.78 -0.31 -10.98
CA PHE A 115 3.08 1.08 -11.32
C PHE A 115 3.82 1.20 -12.65
N ALA A 116 4.84 0.36 -12.88
CA ALA A 116 5.59 0.36 -14.14
C ALA A 116 4.67 0.05 -15.34
N TYR A 117 3.87 -1.02 -15.26
CA TYR A 117 3.00 -1.43 -16.37
C TYR A 117 1.86 -0.43 -16.63
N THR A 118 1.22 0.11 -15.58
CA THR A 118 0.06 1.00 -15.73
C THR A 118 0.45 2.38 -16.26
N ASN A 119 1.67 2.85 -15.95
CA ASN A 119 2.19 4.14 -16.44
C ASN A 119 2.94 4.02 -17.79
N GLY A 120 2.90 2.85 -18.44
CA GLY A 120 3.45 2.67 -19.79
C GLY A 120 4.96 2.47 -19.87
N TYR A 121 5.66 2.25 -18.74
CA TYR A 121 7.08 1.92 -18.75
C TYR A 121 7.30 0.53 -19.35
N ARG A 122 8.23 0.44 -20.31
CA ARG A 122 8.56 -0.81 -21.02
C ARG A 122 9.98 -1.23 -20.72
N PHE A 123 10.21 -1.70 -19.49
CA PHE A 123 11.46 -2.35 -19.14
C PHE A 123 11.53 -3.72 -19.80
N GLN A 124 12.71 -4.11 -20.28
CA GLN A 124 12.93 -5.36 -21.01
C GLN A 124 13.56 -6.41 -20.09
N PRO A 125 12.79 -7.13 -19.25
CA PRO A 125 13.36 -8.16 -18.39
C PRO A 125 14.01 -9.30 -19.19
N SER A 126 13.64 -9.49 -20.46
CA SER A 126 14.26 -10.48 -21.35
C SER A 126 15.76 -10.30 -21.57
N GLU A 127 16.28 -9.07 -21.42
CA GLU A 127 17.71 -8.78 -21.53
C GLU A 127 18.49 -9.23 -20.28
N TRP A 128 17.79 -9.63 -19.21
CA TRP A 128 18.39 -9.97 -17.93
C TRP A 128 18.10 -11.41 -17.55
N ARG A 129 19.13 -12.05 -17.02
CA ARG A 129 19.01 -13.36 -16.37
C ARG A 129 19.39 -13.23 -14.91
N LYS A 130 18.56 -13.73 -14.01
CA LYS A 130 18.94 -13.86 -12.60
C LYS A 130 20.04 -14.90 -12.45
N VAL A 131 21.13 -14.48 -11.80
CA VAL A 131 22.27 -15.33 -11.42
C VAL A 131 22.08 -15.83 -10.00
N ASP A 132 21.77 -14.93 -9.07
CA ASP A 132 21.66 -15.25 -7.65
C ASP A 132 20.75 -14.26 -6.90
N GLU A 133 20.32 -14.64 -5.70
CA GLU A 133 19.49 -13.85 -4.81
C GLU A 133 19.94 -14.01 -3.36
N ILE A 134 20.03 -12.89 -2.67
CA ILE A 134 20.15 -12.84 -1.23
C ILE A 134 18.76 -12.49 -0.68
N PRO A 135 18.04 -13.45 -0.07
CA PRO A 135 16.68 -13.23 0.42
C PRO A 135 16.67 -12.17 1.53
N PHE A 136 15.46 -11.68 1.82
CA PHE A 136 15.28 -10.67 2.86
C PHE A 136 15.78 -11.18 4.22
N ASP A 137 16.69 -10.42 4.82
CA ASP A 137 17.23 -10.70 6.15
C ASP A 137 16.80 -9.61 7.13
N TYR A 138 16.35 -9.99 8.33
CA TYR A 138 15.82 -9.05 9.33
C TYR A 138 16.89 -8.13 9.94
N ILE A 139 18.16 -8.54 9.91
CA ILE A 139 19.29 -7.75 10.42
C ILE A 139 19.69 -6.70 9.37
N ARG A 140 19.81 -7.12 8.11
CA ARG A 140 20.21 -6.27 6.98
C ARG A 140 19.07 -5.43 6.42
N ARG A 141 17.81 -5.83 6.65
CA ARG A 141 16.55 -5.22 6.20
C ARG A 141 16.50 -4.90 4.71
N ARG A 142 17.09 -5.78 3.89
CA ARG A 142 17.16 -5.63 2.43
C ARG A 142 17.16 -7.00 1.76
N VAL A 143 16.73 -7.02 0.51
CA VAL A 143 16.82 -8.15 -0.42
C VAL A 143 17.67 -7.71 -1.60
N ALA A 144 18.59 -8.57 -2.05
CA ALA A 144 19.50 -8.27 -3.15
C ALA A 144 19.42 -9.36 -4.22
N ILE A 145 19.55 -8.96 -5.48
CA ILE A 145 19.51 -9.86 -6.63
C ILE A 145 20.67 -9.52 -7.55
N ILE A 146 21.31 -10.56 -8.07
CA ILE A 146 22.36 -10.46 -9.07
C ILE A 146 21.78 -10.82 -10.41
N LEU A 147 21.85 -9.89 -11.35
CA LEU A 147 21.41 -10.04 -12.71
C LEU A 147 22.61 -10.04 -13.65
N GLN A 148 22.47 -10.79 -14.73
CA GLN A 148 23.42 -10.84 -15.82
C GLN A 148 22.74 -10.37 -17.10
N GLU A 149 23.32 -9.34 -17.70
CA GLU A 149 22.87 -8.81 -18.98
C GLU A 149 23.26 -9.79 -20.08
N THR A 150 22.26 -10.21 -20.84
CA THR A 150 22.38 -11.15 -21.95
C THR A 150 21.99 -10.43 -23.22
N GLY A 151 22.94 -10.25 -24.13
CA GLY A 151 22.64 -9.61 -25.42
C GLY A 151 21.92 -10.57 -26.38
N PRO A 152 21.52 -10.08 -27.55
CA PRO A 152 20.75 -10.85 -28.54
C PRO A 152 21.44 -12.16 -28.96
N ASP A 153 22.78 -12.17 -28.95
CA ASP A 153 23.62 -13.32 -29.31
C ASP A 153 23.75 -14.38 -28.20
N GLY A 154 23.04 -14.21 -27.07
CA GLY A 154 23.11 -15.09 -25.90
C GLY A 154 24.39 -14.95 -25.07
N ARG A 155 25.29 -14.02 -25.45
CA ARG A 155 26.53 -13.74 -24.71
C ARG A 155 26.25 -12.86 -23.49
N SER A 156 26.98 -13.11 -22.41
CA SER A 156 26.91 -12.30 -21.20
C SER A 156 27.86 -11.09 -21.29
N TYR A 157 27.32 -9.89 -21.13
CA TYR A 157 28.06 -8.64 -21.27
C TYR A 157 28.47 -8.07 -19.93
N SER A 158 27.50 -7.88 -19.03
CA SER A 158 27.71 -7.24 -17.73
C SER A 158 26.93 -7.96 -16.62
N ARG A 159 27.30 -7.67 -15.37
CA ARG A 159 26.53 -8.08 -14.19
C ARG A 159 26.14 -6.87 -13.36
N LEU A 160 24.95 -6.98 -12.79
CA LEU A 160 24.31 -5.93 -12.02
C LEU A 160 23.76 -6.52 -10.72
N GLY A 161 24.29 -6.08 -9.59
CA GLY A 161 23.65 -6.29 -8.29
C GLY A 161 22.65 -5.18 -8.04
N THR A 162 21.41 -5.51 -7.71
CA THR A 162 20.42 -4.54 -7.25
C THR A 162 19.87 -4.98 -5.90
N ALA A 163 19.77 -4.06 -4.94
CA ALA A 163 19.15 -4.33 -3.65
C ALA A 163 18.08 -3.29 -3.33
N LYS A 164 17.04 -3.75 -2.63
CA LYS A 164 15.98 -2.90 -2.09
C LYS A 164 15.75 -3.19 -0.62
N GLY A 165 15.47 -2.17 0.17
CA GLY A 165 15.31 -2.32 1.61
C GLY A 165 14.97 -1.03 2.35
N ALA A 166 15.04 -1.08 3.67
CA ALA A 166 14.92 0.11 4.51
C ALA A 166 16.03 1.12 4.15
N LEU A 167 15.67 2.38 3.92
CA LEU A 167 16.59 3.40 3.41
C LEU A 167 17.82 3.54 4.31
N GLU A 168 17.64 3.60 5.63
CA GLU A 168 18.72 3.65 6.62
C GLU A 168 19.75 2.50 6.50
N HIS A 169 19.30 1.28 6.19
CA HIS A 169 20.20 0.13 6.03
C HIS A 169 20.86 0.10 4.66
N VAL A 170 20.19 0.67 3.66
CA VAL A 170 20.68 0.76 2.29
C VAL A 170 21.77 1.83 2.20
N THR A 171 21.60 3.01 2.81
CA THR A 171 22.63 4.06 2.80
C THR A 171 23.91 3.65 3.52
N LYS A 172 23.82 2.82 4.56
CA LYS A 172 24.99 2.29 5.29
C LYS A 172 25.95 1.45 4.44
N VAL A 173 25.46 0.85 3.35
CA VAL A 173 26.29 0.04 2.44
C VAL A 173 26.68 0.79 1.16
N CYS A 174 26.26 2.04 1.01
CA CYS A 174 26.62 2.87 -0.13
C CYS A 174 28.03 3.46 0.03
N SER A 175 28.92 3.19 -0.92
CA SER A 175 30.21 3.87 -1.03
C SER A 175 30.19 5.05 -2.01
N PHE A 176 29.19 5.08 -2.89
CA PHE A 176 29.09 6.05 -3.97
C PHE A 176 27.65 6.53 -4.19
N VAL A 177 27.50 7.73 -4.75
CA VAL A 177 26.21 8.32 -5.13
C VAL A 177 26.34 9.04 -6.47
N GLU A 178 25.31 8.93 -7.32
CA GLU A 178 25.33 9.49 -8.67
C GLU A 178 24.95 10.97 -8.70
N ASN A 179 25.88 11.91 -8.91
CA ASN A 179 25.57 13.35 -8.94
C ASN A 179 24.81 13.76 -10.21
N PHE A 180 23.50 13.97 -10.09
CA PHE A 180 22.65 14.42 -11.22
C PHE A 180 22.86 15.88 -11.62
N PRO A 181 23.00 16.85 -10.68
CA PRO A 181 23.29 18.24 -11.03
C PRO A 181 24.57 18.46 -11.86
N SER A 182 25.50 17.50 -11.90
CA SER A 182 26.77 17.61 -12.61
C SER A 182 27.11 16.34 -13.40
N MET A 183 26.54 16.23 -14.61
CA MET A 183 26.96 15.30 -15.67
C MET A 183 27.00 13.80 -15.30
N ARG A 184 26.08 13.31 -14.45
CA ARG A 184 25.98 11.87 -14.10
C ARG A 184 27.31 11.28 -13.59
N LYS A 185 28.15 12.08 -12.93
CA LYS A 185 29.39 11.58 -12.34
C LYS A 185 29.09 10.95 -10.98
N VAL A 186 29.51 9.70 -10.83
CA VAL A 186 29.52 9.01 -9.55
C VAL A 186 30.56 9.68 -8.66
N LYS A 187 30.15 10.16 -7.48
CA LYS A 187 31.04 10.69 -6.44
C LYS A 187 31.06 9.76 -5.23
N PRO A 188 32.13 9.77 -4.41
CA PRO A 188 32.11 9.10 -3.11
C PRO A 188 30.92 9.57 -2.26
N PHE A 189 30.29 8.64 -1.56
CA PHE A 189 29.16 8.93 -0.69
C PHE A 189 29.66 9.61 0.59
N SER A 190 29.21 10.83 0.86
CA SER A 190 29.65 11.62 2.02
C SER A 190 28.61 11.65 3.13
N SER A 191 29.03 12.09 4.32
CA SER A 191 28.14 12.35 5.46
C SER A 191 27.04 13.35 5.13
N GLU A 192 27.34 14.38 4.33
CA GLU A 192 26.37 15.40 3.92
C GLU A 192 25.31 14.82 2.99
N ASP A 193 25.69 13.88 2.10
CA ASP A 193 24.71 13.19 1.25
C ASP A 193 23.76 12.32 2.08
N ASN A 194 24.29 11.59 3.07
CA ASN A 194 23.46 10.79 3.96
C ASN A 194 22.49 11.67 4.76
N ALA A 195 22.98 12.77 5.36
CA ALA A 195 22.13 13.70 6.12
C ALA A 195 20.99 14.28 5.26
N ARG A 196 21.30 14.63 4.01
CA ARG A 196 20.32 15.15 3.05
C ARG A 196 19.27 14.11 2.66
N ILE A 197 19.68 12.87 2.40
CA ILE A 197 18.75 11.77 2.08
C ILE A 197 17.85 11.46 3.29
N MET A 198 18.39 11.44 4.51
CA MET A 198 17.61 11.22 5.73
C MET A 198 16.61 12.36 5.98
N SER A 199 17.01 13.62 5.75
CA SER A 199 16.08 14.76 5.83
C SER A 199 14.92 14.64 4.85
N MET A 200 15.20 14.18 3.63
CA MET A 200 14.16 13.91 2.63
C MET A 200 13.26 12.74 3.04
N GLU A 201 13.81 11.70 3.67
CA GLU A 201 13.02 10.60 4.24
C GLU A 201 12.02 11.11 5.29
N ASP A 202 12.46 11.98 6.19
CA ASP A 202 11.60 12.58 7.23
C ASP A 202 10.48 13.43 6.64
N GLU A 203 10.77 14.24 5.62
CA GLU A 203 9.76 15.03 4.90
C GLU A 203 8.68 14.15 4.25
N LEU A 204 9.09 13.06 3.61
CA LEU A 204 8.16 12.11 2.97
C LEU A 204 7.37 11.29 4.01
N ASN A 205 8.00 10.90 5.11
CA ASN A 205 7.34 10.23 6.23
C ASN A 205 6.25 11.11 6.86
N ASN A 206 6.49 12.43 6.97
CA ASN A 206 5.50 13.39 7.45
C ASN A 206 4.28 13.50 6.51
N GLN A 207 4.44 13.15 5.24
CA GLN A 207 3.34 13.00 4.28
C GLN A 207 2.71 11.60 4.32
N THR A 208 3.03 10.78 5.33
CA THR A 208 2.57 9.40 5.53
C THR A 208 3.03 8.42 4.44
N LEU A 209 4.08 8.77 3.71
CA LEU A 209 4.67 7.92 2.69
C LEU A 209 5.66 6.95 3.34
N ARG A 210 5.72 5.72 2.85
CA ARG A 210 6.75 4.76 3.21
C ARG A 210 7.85 4.76 2.17
N ILE A 211 9.10 4.89 2.61
CA ILE A 211 10.26 4.94 1.73
C ILE A 211 10.87 3.54 1.57
N LEU A 212 11.31 3.23 0.35
CA LEU A 212 12.07 2.03 0.01
C LEU A 212 13.36 2.48 -0.68
N GLY A 213 14.50 2.19 -0.08
CA GLY A 213 15.81 2.48 -0.66
C GLY A 213 16.16 1.49 -1.75
N ILE A 214 16.69 1.97 -2.87
CA ILE A 214 17.18 1.17 -4.00
C ILE A 214 18.66 1.47 -4.21
N VAL A 215 19.48 0.43 -4.31
CA VAL A 215 20.90 0.55 -4.64
C VAL A 215 21.30 -0.40 -5.74
N VAL A 216 22.38 -0.03 -6.41
CA VAL A 216 22.93 -0.75 -7.54
C VAL A 216 24.44 -0.82 -7.44
N LYS A 217 24.98 -1.99 -7.76
CA LYS A 217 26.40 -2.25 -7.89
C LYS A 217 26.66 -2.90 -9.25
N ARG A 218 27.58 -2.33 -10.03
CA ARG A 218 28.10 -3.00 -11.23
C ARG A 218 29.16 -4.00 -10.79
N LEU A 219 29.06 -5.23 -11.29
CA LEU A 219 29.97 -6.33 -10.95
C LEU A 219 30.77 -6.75 -12.17
N ASP A 220 32.05 -7.04 -11.96
CA ASP A 220 32.89 -7.61 -13.00
C ASP A 220 32.58 -9.11 -13.19
N LYS A 221 32.92 -9.67 -14.36
CA LYS A 221 32.57 -11.06 -14.73
C LYS A 221 33.12 -12.11 -13.74
N GLY A 222 34.20 -11.78 -13.00
CA GLY A 222 34.84 -12.66 -12.03
C GLY A 222 34.18 -12.68 -10.64
N ASP A 223 33.38 -11.67 -10.30
CA ASP A 223 32.71 -11.58 -9.00
C ASP A 223 31.43 -12.42 -9.05
N LEU A 224 31.58 -13.69 -8.66
CA LEU A 224 30.51 -14.69 -8.55
C LEU A 224 30.02 -14.86 -7.11
N SER A 225 30.72 -14.31 -6.11
CA SER A 225 30.41 -14.52 -4.70
C SER A 225 29.37 -13.53 -4.18
N LEU A 226 28.36 -14.04 -3.48
CA LEU A 226 27.34 -13.27 -2.77
C LEU A 226 27.94 -12.22 -1.81
N SER A 227 29.14 -12.48 -1.26
CA SER A 227 29.88 -11.55 -0.41
C SER A 227 30.26 -10.24 -1.09
N THR A 228 30.29 -10.20 -2.42
CA THR A 228 30.62 -8.98 -3.17
C THR A 228 29.43 -8.03 -3.28
N VAL A 229 28.20 -8.48 -2.99
CA VAL A 229 26.99 -7.64 -3.03
C VAL A 229 26.60 -7.12 -1.64
N GLU A 230 27.23 -7.64 -0.58
CA GLU A 230 27.11 -7.10 0.79
C GLU A 230 27.77 -5.73 0.94
#